data_AF-A0A520J8D3-F1
#
_entry.id   AF-A0A520J8D3-F1
#
_cell.length_a   1.000
_cell.length_b   1.000
_cell.length_c   1.000
_cell.angle_alpha   90.00
_cell.angle_beta   90.00
_cell.angle_gamma   90.00
#
_symmetry.space_group_name_H-M   'P 1'
#
loop_
_entity.id
_entity.type
_entity.pdbx_description
1 polymer ?
#
loop_
_entity_poly.entity_id
_entity_poly.type
_entity_poly.pdbx_seq_one_letter_code
_entity_poly.pdbx_strand_id
1 'polypeptide(L)'
;MAIIIDITDKLTLLRRARRLAKDVQRSQLRMAQGLLQATEDEVKRQMQVLCDQEAGKDEVDAAIEIMPLLTKLLLQRREKLGRLEAEFLGNPYGDVEEE
;
A
#
# COMPACT_ATOMS: atom_id res chain seq x y z
N MET A 1 24.18 44.03 -13.11
CA MET A 1 24.28 42.78 -12.32
C MET A 1 22.91 42.16 -12.26
N ALA A 2 22.65 41.22 -13.16
CA ALA A 2 21.32 40.71 -13.47
C ALA A 2 21.17 39.29 -12.91
N ILE A 3 20.15 39.04 -12.08
CA ILE A 3 19.42 37.77 -11.94
C ILE A 3 20.29 36.51 -12.11
N ILE A 4 21.26 36.30 -11.22
CA ILE A 4 21.93 35.00 -11.02
C ILE A 4 21.68 34.52 -9.58
N ILE A 5 20.51 34.79 -9.04
CA ILE A 5 20.00 34.19 -7.80
C ILE A 5 18.52 34.01 -8.02
N ASP A 6 18.13 32.86 -8.57
CA ASP A 6 16.77 32.34 -8.38
C ASP A 6 16.64 30.91 -8.93
N ILE A 7 17.35 30.59 -10.02
CA ILE A 7 17.19 29.29 -10.69
C ILE A 7 17.81 28.16 -9.85
N THR A 8 18.99 28.35 -9.27
CA THR A 8 19.67 27.31 -8.47
C THR A 8 18.92 26.97 -7.17
N ASP A 9 18.35 27.98 -6.51
CA ASP A 9 17.55 27.79 -5.29
C ASP A 9 16.21 27.12 -5.63
N LYS A 10 15.54 27.54 -6.72
CA LYS A 10 14.33 26.87 -7.23
C LYS A 10 14.59 25.43 -7.64
N LEU A 11 15.71 25.12 -8.30
CA LEU A 11 16.10 23.75 -8.65
C LEU A 11 16.35 22.89 -7.41
N THR A 12 16.99 23.45 -6.38
CA THR A 12 17.24 22.76 -5.10
C THR A 12 15.94 22.46 -4.36
N LEU A 13 15.00 23.43 -4.32
CA LEU A 13 13.67 23.24 -3.74
C LEU A 13 12.87 22.17 -4.50
N LEU A 14 12.91 22.19 -5.84
CA LEU A 14 12.25 21.17 -6.67
C LEU A 14 12.84 19.79 -6.43
N ARG A 15 14.17 19.65 -6.35
CA ARG A 15 14.83 18.38 -6.02
C ARG A 15 14.42 17.87 -4.63
N ARG A 16 14.32 18.75 -3.63
CA ARG A 16 13.88 18.39 -2.28
C ARG A 16 12.41 17.97 -2.26
N ALA A 17 11.52 18.70 -2.91
CA ALA A 17 10.12 18.34 -3.05
C ALA A 17 9.96 16.99 -3.76
N ARG A 18 10.77 16.71 -4.80
CA ARG A 18 10.80 15.41 -5.48
C ARG A 18 11.21 14.26 -4.55
N ARG A 19 12.27 14.44 -3.75
CA ARG A 19 12.69 13.41 -2.78
C ARG A 19 11.59 13.12 -1.76
N LEU A 20 11.00 14.17 -1.18
CA LEU A 20 9.89 14.03 -0.25
C LEU A 20 8.68 13.32 -0.87
N ALA A 21 8.32 13.64 -2.12
CA ALA A 21 7.25 12.96 -2.83
C ALA A 21 7.54 11.45 -3.02
N LYS A 22 8.78 11.09 -3.41
CA LYS A 22 9.20 9.69 -3.52
C LYS A 22 9.16 8.97 -2.18
N ASP A 23 9.58 9.61 -1.09
CA ASP A 23 9.55 9.03 0.25
C ASP A 23 8.12 8.80 0.75
N VAL A 24 7.22 9.75 0.49
CA VAL A 24 5.79 9.62 0.79
C VAL A 24 5.17 8.47 -0.01
N GLN A 25 5.43 8.40 -1.32
CA GLN A 25 4.93 7.31 -2.18
C GLN A 25 5.44 5.93 -1.72
N ARG A 26 6.73 5.80 -1.40
CA ARG A 26 7.30 4.56 -0.84
C ARG A 26 6.71 4.21 0.52
N SER A 27 6.44 5.19 1.37
CA SER A 27 5.75 4.97 2.65
C SER A 27 4.32 4.48 2.43
N GLN A 28 3.58 5.07 1.49
CA GLN A 28 2.23 4.65 1.14
C GLN A 28 2.19 3.22 0.60
N LEU A 29 3.12 2.84 -0.27
CA LEU A 29 3.25 1.46 -0.76
C LEU A 29 3.50 0.47 0.37
N ARG A 30 4.47 0.76 1.26
CA ARG A 30 4.76 -0.10 2.42
C ARG A 30 3.55 -0.26 3.35
N MET A 31 2.82 0.82 3.61
CA MET A 31 1.59 0.75 4.41
C MET A 31 0.50 -0.06 3.72
N ALA A 32 0.31 0.12 2.41
CA ALA A 32 -0.69 -0.63 1.65
C ALA A 32 -0.37 -2.13 1.63
N GLN A 33 0.90 -2.50 1.44
CA GLN A 33 1.38 -3.89 1.53
C GLN A 33 1.17 -4.47 2.93
N GLY A 34 1.53 -3.74 3.99
CA GLY A 34 1.33 -4.20 5.36
C GLY A 34 -0.15 -4.41 5.70
N LEU A 35 -1.03 -3.51 5.25
CA LEU A 35 -2.48 -3.68 5.40
C LEU A 35 -3.02 -4.86 4.60
N LEU A 36 -2.53 -5.10 3.38
CA LEU A 36 -2.92 -6.26 2.60
C LEU A 36 -2.54 -7.56 3.33
N GLN A 37 -1.28 -7.68 3.75
CA GLN A 37 -0.76 -8.83 4.48
C GLN A 37 -1.57 -9.12 5.75
N ALA A 38 -1.85 -8.11 6.57
CA ALA A 38 -2.66 -8.27 7.77
C ALA A 38 -4.08 -8.77 7.48
N THR A 39 -4.66 -8.39 6.32
CA THR A 39 -5.98 -8.90 5.90
C THR A 39 -5.91 -10.34 5.46
N GLU A 40 -4.89 -10.70 4.68
CA GLU A 40 -4.68 -12.07 4.22
C GLU A 40 -4.48 -13.02 5.39
N ASP A 41 -3.71 -12.60 6.39
CA ASP A 41 -3.46 -13.42 7.58
C ASP A 41 -4.73 -13.59 8.42
N GLU A 42 -5.55 -12.54 8.54
CA GLU A 42 -6.85 -12.65 9.21
C GLU A 42 -7.82 -13.55 8.43
N VAL A 43 -7.88 -13.45 7.10
CA VAL A 43 -8.67 -14.37 6.26
C VAL A 43 -8.21 -15.81 6.45
N LYS A 44 -6.90 -16.07 6.43
CA LYS A 44 -6.34 -17.42 6.66
C LYS A 44 -6.73 -17.95 8.04
N ARG A 45 -6.66 -17.10 9.07
CA ARG A 45 -7.06 -17.48 10.43
C ARG A 45 -8.53 -17.87 10.51
N GLN A 46 -9.43 -17.08 9.91
CA GLN A 46 -10.86 -17.41 9.87
C GLN A 46 -11.14 -18.68 9.05
N MET A 47 -10.44 -18.88 7.93
CA MET A 47 -10.54 -20.12 7.17
C MET A 47 -10.11 -21.35 7.97
N GLN A 48 -9.08 -21.21 8.82
CA GLN A 48 -8.67 -22.30 9.71
C GLN A 48 -9.78 -22.65 10.71
N VAL A 49 -10.42 -21.65 11.33
CA VAL A 49 -11.58 -21.87 12.22
C VAL A 49 -12.70 -22.61 11.49
N LEU A 50 -13.00 -22.25 10.25
CA LEU A 50 -14.04 -22.91 9.45
C LEU A 50 -13.70 -24.37 9.04
N CYS A 51 -12.41 -24.70 8.96
CA CYS A 51 -11.95 -26.04 8.59
C CYS A 51 -11.63 -26.92 9.81
N ASP A 52 -11.57 -26.34 11.00
CA ASP A 52 -11.27 -27.05 12.24
C ASP A 52 -12.50 -27.81 12.73
N GLN A 53 -12.35 -29.13 12.91
CA GLN A 53 -13.43 -30.01 13.38
C GLN A 53 -13.68 -29.86 14.88
N GLU A 54 -12.74 -29.27 15.62
CA GLU A 54 -12.84 -29.01 17.06
C GLU A 54 -13.39 -27.61 17.37
N ALA A 55 -13.57 -26.75 16.36
CA ALA A 55 -14.08 -25.39 16.55
C ALA A 55 -15.50 -25.38 17.13
N GLY A 56 -15.73 -24.46 18.08
CA GLY A 56 -17.04 -24.27 18.68
C GLY A 56 -18.04 -23.74 17.66
N LYS A 57 -19.31 -24.12 17.79
CA LYS A 57 -20.39 -23.63 16.90
C LYS A 57 -20.41 -22.10 16.81
N ASP A 58 -20.24 -21.41 17.95
CA ASP A 58 -20.26 -19.94 18.00
C ASP A 58 -19.06 -19.32 17.26
N GLU A 59 -17.90 -19.99 17.27
CA GLU A 59 -16.70 -19.53 16.56
C GLU A 59 -16.87 -19.71 15.05
N VAL A 60 -17.44 -20.84 14.63
CA VAL A 60 -17.77 -21.11 13.23
C VAL A 60 -18.82 -20.12 12.73
N ASP A 61 -19.89 -19.88 13.49
CA ASP A 61 -20.94 -18.91 13.13
C ASP A 61 -20.36 -17.49 12.99
N ALA A 62 -19.49 -17.07 13.91
CA ALA A 62 -18.80 -15.78 13.83
C ALA A 62 -17.86 -15.69 12.62
N ALA A 63 -17.14 -16.77 12.31
CA ALA A 63 -16.26 -16.83 11.14
C ALA A 63 -17.08 -16.74 9.83
N ILE A 64 -18.22 -17.44 9.73
CA ILE A 64 -19.12 -17.36 8.58
C ILE A 64 -19.64 -15.92 8.39
N GLU A 65 -20.00 -15.24 9.49
CA GLU A 65 -20.52 -13.87 9.45
C GLU A 65 -19.47 -12.86 8.97
N ILE A 66 -18.22 -12.98 9.44
CA ILE A 66 -17.17 -11.99 9.17
C ILE A 66 -16.45 -12.22 7.83
N MET A 67 -16.41 -13.46 7.33
CA MET A 67 -15.66 -13.85 6.13
C MET A 67 -16.02 -13.07 4.85
N PRO A 68 -17.29 -12.79 4.54
CA PRO A 68 -17.65 -11.95 3.39
C PRO A 68 -17.07 -10.54 3.46
N LEU A 69 -17.05 -9.94 4.67
CA LEU A 69 -16.50 -8.61 4.90
C LEU A 69 -14.99 -8.60 4.70
N LEU A 70 -14.28 -9.59 5.27
CA LEU A 70 -12.84 -9.75 5.11
C LEU A 70 -12.45 -9.98 3.65
N THR A 71 -13.21 -10.80 2.93
CA THR A 71 -12.98 -11.08 1.49
C THR A 71 -13.16 -9.81 0.65
N LYS A 72 -14.22 -9.03 0.91
CA LYS A 72 -14.44 -7.74 0.24
C LYS A 72 -13.30 -6.76 0.53
N LEU A 73 -12.88 -6.68 1.79
CA LEU A 73 -11.78 -5.80 2.20
C LEU A 73 -10.45 -6.20 1.54
N LEU A 74 -10.19 -7.50 1.43
CA LEU A 74 -9.00 -8.04 0.77
C LEU A 74 -8.96 -7.63 -0.70
N LEU A 75 -10.06 -7.80 -1.44
CA LEU A 75 -10.17 -7.39 -2.84
C LEU A 75 -9.92 -5.89 -3.02
N GLN A 76 -10.54 -5.05 -2.19
CA GLN A 76 -10.36 -3.60 -2.22
C GLN A 76 -8.90 -3.19 -1.95
N ARG A 77 -8.24 -3.84 -0.98
CA ARG A 77 -6.84 -3.57 -0.64
C ARG A 77 -5.92 -3.98 -1.78
N ARG A 78 -6.16 -5.13 -2.43
CA ARG A 78 -5.39 -5.59 -3.59
C ARG A 78 -5.53 -4.64 -4.78
N GLU A 79 -6.74 -4.18 -5.07
CA GLU A 79 -6.97 -3.19 -6.14
C GLU A 79 -6.29 -1.85 -5.83
N LYS A 80 -6.36 -1.38 -4.59
CA LYS A 80 -5.68 -0.15 -4.15
C LYS A 80 -4.16 -0.27 -4.27
N LEU A 81 -3.59 -1.40 -3.84
CA LEU A 81 -2.16 -1.64 -3.97
C LEU A 81 -1.74 -1.66 -5.45
N GLY A 82 -2.47 -2.37 -6.31
CA GLY A 82 -2.17 -2.39 -7.74
C GLY A 82 -2.22 -1.00 -8.40
N ARG A 83 -3.16 -0.14 -7.99
CA ARG A 83 -3.19 1.27 -8.43
C ARG A 83 -1.97 2.06 -7.95
N LEU A 84 -1.60 1.93 -6.68
CA LEU A 84 -0.41 2.60 -6.13
C LEU A 84 0.89 2.12 -6.78
N GLU A 85 1.00 0.82 -7.06
CA GLU A 85 2.14 0.24 -7.77
C GLU A 85 2.20 0.76 -9.21
N ALA A 86 1.06 0.83 -9.91
CA ALA A 86 0.97 1.43 -11.23
C ALA A 86 1.28 2.94 -11.23
N GLU A 87 0.88 3.69 -10.21
CA GLU A 87 1.22 5.10 -10.05
C GLU A 87 2.71 5.33 -9.73
N PHE A 88 3.33 4.38 -9.03
CA PHE A 88 4.76 4.43 -8.72
C PHE A 88 5.63 4.01 -9.92
N LEU A 89 5.24 2.96 -10.64
CA LEU A 89 5.93 2.42 -11.83
C LEU A 89 5.62 3.21 -13.10
N GLY A 90 4.40 3.72 -13.24
CA GLY A 90 3.92 4.51 -14.38
C GLY A 90 4.18 6.01 -14.25
N ASN A 91 4.81 6.48 -13.17
CA ASN A 91 5.35 7.83 -13.11
C ASN A 91 6.68 7.86 -13.88
N PRO A 92 6.79 8.56 -15.02
CA PRO A 92 8.01 8.63 -15.85
C PRO A 92 9.16 9.42 -15.20
N TYR A 93 9.14 9.58 -13.88
CA TYR A 93 10.20 10.19 -13.07
C TYR A 93 10.78 9.20 -12.03
N GLY A 94 10.35 7.93 -12.07
CA GLY A 94 11.17 6.78 -11.71
C GLY A 94 12.19 6.55 -12.83
N ASP A 95 13.43 6.28 -12.47
CA ASP A 95 14.54 6.00 -13.40
C ASP A 95 15.07 7.22 -14.17
N VAL A 96 15.61 8.19 -13.43
CA VAL A 96 16.94 8.69 -13.83
C VAL A 96 17.90 8.03 -12.86
N GLU A 97 18.48 6.90 -13.29
CA GLU A 97 19.79 6.50 -12.80
C GLU A 97 20.75 7.64 -13.17
N GLU A 98 21.09 8.48 -12.19
CA GLU A 98 22.22 9.42 -12.32
C GLU A 98 23.48 8.59 -12.03
N GLU A 99 24.10 8.04 -13.07
CA GLU A 99 25.56 7.86 -13.13
C GLU A 99 26.23 9.17 -13.56
#